data_AF-A0A2D5MTM6-F1
#
_entry.id   AF-A0A2D5MTM6-F1
#
_cell.length_a   1.000
_cell.length_b   1.000
_cell.length_c   1.000
_cell.angle_alpha   90.00
_cell.angle_beta   90.00
_cell.angle_gamma   90.00
#
_symmetry.space_group_name_H-M   'P 1'
#
loop_
_entity.id
_entity.type
_entity.pdbx_description
1 polymer ?
#
loop_
_entity_poly.entity_id
_entity_poly.type
_entity_poly.pdbx_seq_one_letter_code
_entity_poly.pdbx_strand_id
1 'polypeptide(L)' 'MIRRILRWIEYKQHTRTLSELPDHILKDIGLDRSNINSIAYYKTYLTKK' A
#
# COMPACT_ATOMS: atom_id res chain seq x y z
N MET A 1 15.13 9.14 13.61
CA MET A 1 15.18 7.70 13.26
C MET A 1 13.81 7.02 13.41
N ILE A 2 13.13 7.18 14.56
CA ILE A 2 11.81 6.56 14.87
C ILE A 2 10.76 6.79 13.76
N ARG A 3 10.63 8.02 13.24
CA ARG A 3 9.68 8.34 12.14
C ARG A 3 9.89 7.52 10.86
N ARG A 4 11.12 7.07 10.56
CA ARG A 4 11.39 6.21 9.39
C ARG A 4 10.92 4.78 9.64
N ILE A 5 11.11 4.29 10.86
CA ILE A 5 10.68 2.95 11.28
C ILE A 5 9.15 2.87 11.25
N LEU A 6 8.46 3.86 11.82
CA LEU A 6 6.99 3.92 11.81
C LEU A 6 6.43 3.92 10.38
N ARG A 7 7.01 4.69 9.46
CA ARG A 7 6.58 4.67 8.05
C ARG A 7 6.82 3.31 7.39
N TRP A 8 7.93 2.64 7.68
CA TRP A 8 8.17 1.30 7.14
C TRP A 8 7.15 0.28 7.65
N ILE A 9 6.75 0.39 8.92
CA ILE A 9 5.68 -0.43 9.50
C ILE A 9 4.32 -0.13 8.82
N GLU A 10 3.96 1.15 8.67
CA GLU A 10 2.74 1.57 7.96
C GLU A 10 2.71 1.04 6.51
N TYR A 11 3.83 1.16 5.78
CA TYR A 11 3.97 0.61 4.43
C TYR A 11 3.74 -0.90 4.40
N LYS A 12 4.34 -1.64 5.34
CA LYS A 12 4.18 -3.10 5.45
C LYS A 12 2.75 -3.51 5.80
N GLN A 13 2.06 -2.74 6.63
CA GLN A 13 0.65 -2.97 6.93
C GLN A 13 -0.21 -2.74 5.68
N HIS A 14 -0.04 -1.61 4.99
CA HIS A 14 -0.81 -1.32 3.77
C HIS A 14 -0.59 -2.35 2.66
N THR A 15 0.66 -2.74 2.40
CA THR A 15 0.96 -3.78 1.40
C THR A 15 0.32 -5.12 1.76
N ARG A 16 0.35 -5.52 3.04
CA ARG A 16 -0.30 -6.75 3.50
C ARG A 16 -1.82 -6.69 3.31
N THR A 17 -2.48 -5.63 3.80
CA THR A 17 -3.93 -5.47 3.66
C THR A 17 -4.38 -5.48 2.20
N LEU A 18 -3.64 -4.78 1.32
CA LEU A 18 -3.95 -4.77 -0.11
C LEU A 18 -3.66 -6.13 -0.79
N SER A 19 -2.72 -6.91 -0.27
CA SER A 19 -2.42 -8.25 -0.78
C SER A 19 -3.51 -9.27 -0.39
N GLU A 20 -4.24 -9.02 0.69
CA GLU A 20 -5.36 -9.88 1.13
C GLU A 20 -6.62 -9.68 0.27
N LEU A 21 -6.74 -8.57 -0.48
CA LEU A 21 -7.85 -8.36 -1.42
C LEU A 21 -7.82 -9.39 -2.55
N PRO A 22 -8.95 -9.97 -2.98
CA PRO A 22 -8.99 -10.86 -4.14
C PRO A 22 -8.66 -10.16 -5.46
N ASP A 23 -8.08 -10.90 -6.42
CA ASP A 23 -7.70 -10.36 -7.74
C ASP A 23 -8.90 -9.81 -8.52
N HIS A 24 -10.07 -10.42 -8.39
CA HIS A 24 -11.27 -9.94 -9.08
C HIS A 24 -11.70 -8.56 -8.58
N ILE A 25 -11.56 -8.26 -7.28
CA ILE A 25 -11.85 -6.93 -6.73
C ILE A 25 -10.85 -5.91 -7.26
N LEU A 26 -9.56 -6.26 -7.31
CA LEU A 26 -8.54 -5.37 -7.87
C LEU A 26 -8.81 -5.06 -9.34
N LYS A 27 -9.14 -6.09 -10.14
CA LYS A 27 -9.47 -5.92 -11.56
C LYS A 27 -10.73 -5.09 -11.77
N ASP A 28 -11.75 -5.26 -10.93
CA ASP A 28 -13.00 -4.52 -11.00
C ASP A 28 -12.78 -3.00 -10.85
N ILE A 29 -11.82 -2.61 -10.01
CA ILE A 29 -11.39 -1.21 -9.85
C ILE A 29 -10.24 -0.81 -10.78
N GLY A 30 -9.91 -1.62 -11.79
CA GLY A 30 -8.89 -1.34 -12.79
C GLY A 30 -7.45 -1.40 -12.27
N LEU A 31 -7.21 -2.14 -11.19
CA LEU A 31 -5.89 -2.33 -10.58
C LEU A 31 -5.37 -3.75 -10.79
N ASP A 32 -4.04 -3.87 -10.78
CA ASP A 32 -3.31 -5.13 -10.75
C ASP A 32 -2.50 -5.26 -9.45
N ARG A 33 -2.08 -6.49 -9.13
CA ARG A 33 -1.20 -6.77 -7.98
C ARG A 33 0.08 -5.95 -8.00
N SER A 34 0.64 -5.68 -9.18
CA SER A 34 1.82 -4.83 -9.34
C SER A 34 1.61 -3.40 -8.82
N ASN A 35 0.37 -2.90 -8.78
CA ASN A 35 0.06 -1.55 -8.28
C ASN A 35 0.09 -1.44 -6.75
N ILE A 36 -0.01 -2.57 -6.01
CA ILE A 36 -0.11 -2.57 -4.55
C ILE A 36 1.06 -1.84 -3.89
N ASN A 37 2.29 -2.12 -4.33
CA ASN A 37 3.49 -1.49 -3.76
C ASN A 37 3.48 0.03 -3.99
N SER A 38 3.10 0.47 -5.18
CA SER A 38 3.03 1.88 -5.54
C SER A 38 1.97 2.63 -4.73
N ILE A 39 0.80 2.01 -4.52
CA ILE A 39 -0.30 2.60 -3.72
C ILE A 39 0.09 2.68 -2.24
N ALA A 40 0.66 1.61 -1.68
CA ALA A 40 1.12 1.59 -0.29
C ALA A 40 2.22 2.64 -0.05
N TYR A 41 3.13 2.81 -1.01
CA TYR A 41 4.16 3.84 -0.96
C TYR A 41 3.53 5.25 -1.00
N TYR A 42 2.62 5.50 -1.94
CA TYR A 42 1.94 6.79 -2.04
C TYR A 42 1.22 7.17 -0.73
N LYS A 43 0.47 6.22 -0.15
CA LYS A 43 -0.27 6.44 1.11
C LYS A 43 0.65 6.82 2.26
N THR A 44 1.80 6.15 2.36
CA THR A 44 2.73 6.27 3.49
C THR A 44 3.63 7.51 3.38
N TYR A 45 4.06 7.84 2.17
CA TYR A 45 5.11 8.83 1.95
C TYR A 45 4.61 10.13 1.30
N LEU A 46 3.55 10.09 0.48
CA LEU A 46 3.11 11.22 -0.33
C LEU A 46 1.80 11.88 0.15
N THR A 47 0.99 11.20 0.98
CA THR A 47 -0.30 11.75 1.45
C THR A 47 -0.20 12.70 2.66
N LYS A 48 0.96 12.82 3.32
CA LYS A 48 1.14 13.79 4.42
C LYS A 48 1.56 15.15 3.87
N LYS A 49 0.59 15.93 3.39
CA LYS A 49 0.73 17.37 3.11
C LYS A 49 -0.04 18.17 4.15
#